data_AF-A0A7S3P9U9-F1
#
_entry.id   AF-A0A7S3P9U9-F1
#
_cell.length_a   1.000
_cell.length_b   1.000
_cell.length_c   1.000
_cell.angle_alpha   90.00
_cell.angle_beta   90.00
_cell.angle_gamma   90.00
#
_symmetry.space_group_name_H-M   'P 1'
#
loop_
_entity.id
_entity.type
_entity.pdbx_description
1 polymer ?
#
loop_
_entity_poly.entity_id
_entity_poly.type
_entity_poly.pdbx_seq_one_letter_code
_entity_poly.pdbx_strand_id
1 'polypeptide(L)'
;AEAWELDLPEVLLSKRRMLQRLETRRKQRGGSFKYPQLCPIDLNDHAAAKTLLQEIVQPNDNNSWHTIFISEGLLIYLDDPNGLLKVCASVMKSSPAGSASLCFADRLANVPGGDEEAGRNELSKAGWDLVEWRPKPGLARHMGLARLK
;
A
#
# COMPACT_ATOMS: atom_id res chain seq x y z
N ALA A 1 -3.50 16.39 1.43
CA ALA A 1 -3.40 14.94 1.19
C ALA A 1 -3.66 14.22 2.51
N GLU A 2 -4.45 13.16 2.46
CA GLU A 2 -4.57 12.21 3.56
C GLU A 2 -3.57 11.08 3.37
N ALA A 3 -3.05 10.54 4.46
CA ALA A 3 -2.08 9.47 4.44
C ALA A 3 -2.41 8.51 5.56
N TRP A 4 -2.39 7.23 5.22
CA TRP A 4 -2.69 6.12 6.10
C TRP A 4 -1.51 5.14 6.02
N GLU A 5 -1.14 4.60 7.17
CA GLU A 5 -0.08 3.59 7.28
C GLU A 5 -0.64 2.38 8.01
N LEU A 6 -0.54 1.23 7.36
CA LEU A 6 -1.07 -0.04 7.82
C LEU A 6 0.12 -0.96 8.11
N ASP A 7 0.20 -1.47 9.33
CA ASP A 7 1.28 -2.35 9.77
C ASP A 7 0.81 -3.14 11.00
N LEU A 8 1.59 -4.14 11.41
CA LEU A 8 1.30 -4.95 12.58
C LEU A 8 1.22 -4.08 13.85
N PRO A 9 0.33 -4.41 14.81
CA PRO A 9 0.13 -3.62 16.02
C PRO A 9 1.42 -3.29 16.77
N GLU A 10 2.31 -4.26 16.94
CA GLU A 10 3.59 -4.14 17.62
C GLU A 10 4.59 -3.22 16.90
N VAL A 11 4.57 -3.20 15.57
CA VAL A 11 5.39 -2.31 14.75
C VAL A 11 4.91 -0.87 14.94
N LEU A 12 3.59 -0.65 14.86
CA LEU A 12 3.01 0.68 15.05
C LEU A 12 3.17 1.21 16.48
N LEU A 13 3.15 0.34 17.50
CA LEU A 13 3.46 0.74 18.88
C LEU A 13 4.87 1.33 18.98
N SER A 14 5.85 0.67 18.37
CA SER A 14 7.23 1.16 18.31
C SER A 14 7.33 2.47 17.52
N LYS A 15 6.63 2.56 16.38
CA LYS A 15 6.58 3.77 15.55
C LYS A 15 5.98 4.96 16.29
N ARG A 16 4.87 4.77 17.01
CA ARG A 16 4.21 5.83 17.81
C ARG A 16 5.17 6.46 18.82
N ARG A 17 5.96 5.63 19.53
CA ARG A 17 6.99 6.12 20.46
C ARG A 17 8.04 6.98 19.76
N MET A 18 8.47 6.58 18.56
CA MET A 18 9.42 7.35 17.75
C MET A 18 8.82 8.68 17.27
N LEU A 19 7.57 8.66 16.78
CA LEU A 19 6.88 9.85 16.28
C LEU A 19 6.64 10.87 17.40
N GLN A 20 6.25 10.43 18.60
CA GLN A 20 6.11 11.31 19.77
C GLN A 20 7.41 12.05 20.08
N ARG A 21 8.56 11.36 20.05
CA ARG A 21 9.89 11.98 20.25
C ARG A 21 10.25 12.97 19.13
N LEU A 22 9.83 12.70 17.90
CA LEU A 22 10.04 13.60 16.76
C LEU A 22 9.15 14.85 16.86
N GLU A 23 7.90 14.66 17.28
CA GLU A 23 6.93 15.74 17.42
C GLU A 23 7.37 16.75 18.47
N THR A 24 7.83 16.30 19.64
CA THR A 24 8.39 17.18 20.69
C THR A 24 9.54 18.05 20.15
N ARG A 25 10.46 17.45 19.39
CA ARG A 25 11.59 18.18 18.78
C ARG A 25 11.16 19.17 17.70
N ARG A 26 10.13 18.86 16.92
CA ARG A 26 9.62 19.74 15.86
C ARG A 26 8.83 20.92 16.43
N LYS A 27 8.03 20.68 17.47
CA LYS A 27 7.31 21.74 18.20
C LYS A 27 8.27 22.77 18.78
N GLN A 28 9.40 22.33 19.36
CA GLN A 28 10.46 23.22 19.85
C GLN A 28 11.10 24.11 18.75
N ARG A 29 11.01 23.70 17.48
CA ARG A 29 11.53 24.45 16.32
C ARG A 29 10.45 25.23 15.57
N GLY A 30 9.23 25.32 16.10
CA GLY A 30 8.11 26.04 15.49
C GLY A 30 7.51 25.37 14.24
N GLY A 31 7.85 24.10 13.97
CA GLY A 31 7.31 23.38 12.81
C GLY A 31 5.95 22.73 13.12
N SER A 32 5.01 22.85 12.19
CA SER A 32 3.78 22.03 12.15
C SER A 32 3.97 20.84 11.20
N PHE A 33 3.47 19.66 11.59
CA PHE A 33 3.55 18.47 10.74
C PHE A 33 2.32 17.60 10.94
N LYS A 34 1.76 17.08 9.85
CA LYS A 34 0.68 16.10 9.88
C LYS A 34 1.27 14.72 9.61
N TYR A 35 1.25 13.86 10.62
CA TYR A 35 1.66 12.46 10.46
C TYR A 35 0.56 11.65 9.75
N PRO A 36 0.92 10.54 9.09
CA PRO A 36 -0.07 9.57 8.63
C PRO A 36 -0.90 9.03 9.79
N GLN A 37 -2.15 8.68 9.50
CA GLN A 37 -2.97 7.91 10.43
C GLN A 37 -2.44 6.47 10.49
N LEU A 38 -2.19 5.96 11.70
CA LEU A 38 -1.60 4.65 11.92
C LEU A 38 -2.69 3.62 12.24
N CYS A 39 -2.88 2.65 11.35
CA CYS A 39 -3.92 1.63 11.43
C CYS A 39 -3.31 0.25 11.72
N PRO A 40 -3.45 -0.28 12.94
CA PRO A 40 -2.91 -1.60 13.27
C PRO A 40 -3.72 -2.70 12.57
N ILE A 41 -3.05 -3.53 11.78
CA ILE A 41 -3.67 -4.63 11.06
C ILE A 41 -2.66 -5.70 10.65
N ASP A 42 -3.09 -6.96 10.65
CA ASP A 42 -2.37 -8.03 9.96
C ASP A 42 -2.88 -8.12 8.52
N LEU A 43 -2.00 -7.88 7.56
CA LEU A 43 -2.34 -7.88 6.14
C LEU A 43 -2.48 -9.28 5.55
N ASN A 44 -2.15 -10.35 6.29
CA ASN A 44 -2.54 -11.72 5.91
C ASN A 44 -4.04 -11.98 6.16
N ASP A 45 -4.69 -11.22 7.05
CA ASP A 45 -6.15 -11.25 7.18
C ASP A 45 -6.80 -10.36 6.11
N HIS A 46 -6.97 -10.92 4.92
CA HIS A 46 -7.57 -10.23 3.78
C HIS A 46 -9.00 -9.74 4.03
N ALA A 47 -9.77 -10.38 4.90
CA ALA A 47 -11.13 -9.97 5.20
C ALA A 47 -11.14 -8.72 6.10
N ALA A 48 -10.30 -8.70 7.12
CA ALA A 48 -10.08 -7.52 7.95
C ALA A 48 -9.49 -6.37 7.12
N ALA A 49 -8.48 -6.66 6.29
CA ALA A 49 -7.84 -5.66 5.42
C ALA A 49 -8.85 -5.03 4.46
N LYS A 50 -9.73 -5.83 3.87
CA LYS A 50 -10.80 -5.33 3.01
C LYS A 50 -11.73 -4.38 3.74
N THR A 51 -12.22 -4.78 4.92
CA THR A 51 -13.14 -3.96 5.73
C THR A 51 -12.50 -2.62 6.09
N LEU A 52 -11.26 -2.64 6.61
CA LEU A 52 -10.53 -1.43 6.96
C LEU A 52 -10.31 -0.52 5.74
N LEU A 53 -9.88 -1.07 4.61
CA LEU A 53 -9.66 -0.28 3.40
C LEU A 53 -10.96 0.33 2.89
N GLN A 54 -12.09 -0.39 2.97
CA GLN A 54 -13.40 0.16 2.62
C GLN A 54 -13.78 1.35 3.49
N GLU A 55 -13.47 1.32 4.78
CA GLU A 55 -13.66 2.47 5.70
C GLU A 55 -12.75 3.65 5.33
N ILE A 56 -11.49 3.38 5.02
CA ILE A 56 -10.50 4.41 4.67
C ILE A 56 -10.86 5.12 3.36
N VAL A 57 -11.29 4.38 2.33
CA VAL A 57 -11.55 4.95 1.00
C VAL A 57 -12.97 5.48 0.81
N GLN A 58 -13.79 5.54 1.87
CA GLN A 58 -15.14 6.09 1.75
C GLN A 58 -15.07 7.54 1.30
N PRO A 59 -15.85 7.94 0.28
CA PRO A 59 -15.90 9.31 -0.16
C PRO A 59 -16.58 10.17 0.92
N ASN A 60 -15.80 11.03 1.57
CA ASN A 60 -16.35 12.17 2.29
C ASN A 60 -16.49 13.33 1.28
N ASP A 61 -17.72 13.84 1.12
CA ASP A 61 -18.04 15.11 0.44
C ASP A 61 -17.91 15.17 -1.09
N ASN A 62 -18.52 14.25 -1.86
CA ASN A 62 -18.61 14.28 -3.34
C ASN A 62 -17.27 14.39 -4.11
N ASN A 63 -16.14 14.34 -3.42
CA ASN A 63 -14.82 14.45 -4.01
C ASN A 63 -14.34 13.08 -4.49
N SER A 64 -13.99 12.98 -5.77
CA SER A 64 -13.30 11.81 -6.32
C SER A 64 -11.82 11.90 -5.96
N TRP A 65 -11.35 11.02 -5.07
CA TRP A 65 -9.93 10.91 -4.73
C TRP A 65 -9.24 9.88 -5.61
N HIS A 66 -7.99 10.17 -5.98
CA HIS A 66 -7.09 9.16 -6.52
C HIS A 66 -6.31 8.53 -5.37
N THR A 67 -6.46 7.22 -5.18
CA THR A 67 -5.77 6.49 -4.10
C THR A 67 -4.44 5.93 -4.60
N ILE A 68 -3.35 6.21 -3.88
CA ILE A 68 -2.03 5.63 -4.17
C ILE A 68 -1.73 4.60 -3.08
N PHE A 69 -1.68 3.33 -3.46
CA PHE A 69 -1.15 2.27 -2.62
C PHE A 69 0.37 2.21 -2.77
N ILE A 70 1.08 2.11 -1.65
CA ILE A 70 2.54 2.00 -1.62
C ILE A 70 2.89 0.70 -0.89
N SER A 71 3.66 -0.17 -1.55
CA SER A 71 4.21 -1.38 -0.94
C SER A 71 5.72 -1.42 -1.11
N GLU A 72 6.47 -1.41 -0.02
CA GLU A 72 7.93 -1.52 -0.03
C GLU A 72 8.38 -2.57 0.95
N GLY A 73 8.98 -3.66 0.45
CA GLY A 73 9.48 -4.76 1.28
C GLY A 73 8.42 -5.39 2.18
N LEU A 74 7.16 -5.42 1.74
CA LEU A 74 6.02 -5.95 2.48
C LEU A 74 5.52 -7.26 1.85
N LEU A 75 5.24 -7.27 0.55
CA LEU A 75 4.65 -8.42 -0.16
C LEU A 75 5.51 -9.68 -0.04
N ILE A 76 6.83 -9.52 0.15
CA ILE A 76 7.76 -10.63 0.35
C ILE A 76 7.50 -11.45 1.61
N TYR A 77 6.78 -10.89 2.59
CA TYR A 77 6.52 -11.49 3.90
C TYR A 77 5.08 -11.97 4.07
N LEU A 78 4.22 -11.75 3.07
CA LEU A 78 2.83 -12.21 3.11
C LEU A 78 2.71 -13.64 2.59
N ASP A 79 1.75 -14.38 3.15
CA ASP A 79 1.44 -15.74 2.71
C ASP A 79 0.76 -15.73 1.33
N ASP A 80 -0.10 -14.74 1.06
CA ASP A 80 -0.78 -14.54 -0.22
C ASP A 80 -0.74 -13.06 -0.67
N PRO A 81 0.40 -12.58 -1.20
CA PRO A 81 0.53 -11.20 -1.64
C PRO A 81 -0.42 -10.86 -2.79
N ASN A 82 -0.77 -11.83 -3.65
CA ASN A 82 -1.70 -11.59 -4.76
C ASN A 82 -3.12 -11.36 -4.24
N GLY A 83 -3.54 -12.10 -3.21
CA GLY A 83 -4.81 -11.88 -2.51
C GLY A 83 -4.94 -10.46 -1.96
N LEU A 84 -3.91 -9.92 -1.31
CA LEU A 84 -3.93 -8.53 -0.84
C LEU A 84 -4.05 -7.53 -2.00
N LEU A 85 -3.29 -7.73 -3.09
CA LEU A 85 -3.40 -6.87 -4.27
C LEU A 85 -4.80 -6.89 -4.90
N LYS A 86 -5.47 -8.05 -4.91
CA LYS A 86 -6.87 -8.20 -5.32
C LYS A 86 -7.82 -7.47 -4.38
N VAL A 87 -7.59 -7.55 -3.07
CA VAL A 87 -8.37 -6.80 -2.08
C VAL A 87 -8.31 -5.31 -2.39
N CYS A 88 -7.11 -4.75 -2.51
CA CYS A 88 -6.92 -3.33 -2.83
C CYS A 88 -7.66 -2.91 -4.12
N ALA A 89 -7.52 -3.69 -5.20
CA ALA A 89 -8.22 -3.42 -6.45
C ALA A 89 -9.75 -3.51 -6.29
N SER A 90 -10.25 -4.53 -5.60
CA SER A 90 -11.69 -4.76 -5.42
C SER A 90 -12.37 -3.64 -4.62
N VAL A 91 -11.68 -3.13 -3.59
CA VAL A 91 -12.17 -2.02 -2.76
C VAL A 91 -12.31 -0.76 -3.61
N MET A 92 -11.30 -0.44 -4.43
CA MET A 92 -11.36 0.74 -5.29
C MET A 92 -12.38 0.62 -6.42
N LYS A 93 -12.57 -0.57 -7.01
CA LYS A 93 -13.60 -0.82 -8.03
C LYS A 93 -15.02 -0.68 -7.49
N SER A 94 -15.20 -0.97 -6.21
CA SER A 94 -16.48 -0.82 -5.52
C SER A 94 -16.71 0.61 -5.03
N SER A 95 -15.69 1.47 -5.06
CA SER A 95 -15.77 2.86 -4.61
C SER A 95 -16.23 3.78 -5.75
N PRO A 96 -17.18 4.70 -5.52
CA PRO A 96 -17.63 5.69 -6.51
C PRO A 96 -16.52 6.62 -7.02
N ALA A 97 -15.44 6.78 -6.26
CA ALA A 97 -14.29 7.63 -6.58
C ALA A 97 -13.23 6.92 -7.47
N GLY A 98 -13.51 5.69 -7.90
CA GLY A 98 -12.58 4.61 -8.28
C GLY A 98 -11.46 4.90 -9.27
N SER A 99 -10.43 5.64 -8.84
CA SER A 99 -9.13 5.65 -9.50
C SER A 99 -8.03 5.34 -8.49
N ALA A 100 -7.11 4.44 -8.86
CA ALA A 100 -6.00 4.10 -8.00
C ALA A 100 -4.73 3.76 -8.77
N SER A 101 -3.59 4.00 -8.12
CA SER A 101 -2.27 3.55 -8.55
C SER A 101 -1.65 2.69 -7.46
N LEU A 102 -0.84 1.73 -7.88
CA LEU A 102 0.00 0.91 -7.02
C LEU A 102 1.46 1.22 -7.34
N CYS A 103 2.17 1.76 -6.37
CA CYS A 103 3.61 1.92 -6.40
C CYS A 103 4.24 0.81 -5.55
N PHE A 104 5.15 0.04 -6.12
CA PHE A 104 5.77 -1.06 -5.39
C PHE A 104 7.28 -1.10 -5.56
N ALA A 105 7.97 -1.52 -4.50
CA ALA A 105 9.38 -1.87 -4.46
C ALA A 105 9.50 -3.16 -3.65
N ASP A 106 9.14 -4.28 -4.28
CA ASP A 106 8.76 -5.51 -3.57
C ASP A 106 8.89 -6.77 -4.44
N ARG A 107 8.88 -7.95 -3.81
CA ARG A 107 8.92 -9.24 -4.51
C ARG A 107 7.52 -9.75 -4.75
N LEU A 108 7.17 -9.89 -6.03
CA LEU A 108 6.00 -10.65 -6.45
C LEU A 108 6.39 -12.14 -6.45
N ALA A 109 5.74 -12.94 -5.60
CA ALA A 109 6.14 -14.32 -5.32
C ALA A 109 6.23 -15.21 -6.59
N ASN A 110 5.31 -15.00 -7.53
CA ASN A 110 5.18 -15.77 -8.77
C ASN A 110 5.95 -15.16 -9.96
N VAL A 111 6.78 -14.14 -9.73
CA VAL A 111 7.57 -13.49 -10.77
C VAL A 111 9.02 -13.90 -10.61
N PRO A 112 9.54 -14.80 -11.46
CA PRO A 112 10.92 -15.22 -11.37
C PRO A 112 11.86 -14.10 -11.81
N GLY A 113 12.89 -13.84 -11.01
CA GLY A 113 13.92 -12.87 -11.35
C GLY A 113 13.40 -11.44 -11.39
N GLY A 114 13.52 -10.79 -12.54
CA GLY A 114 13.02 -9.43 -12.82
C GLY A 114 12.16 -9.38 -14.08
N ASP A 115 11.51 -10.50 -14.42
CA ASP A 115 10.73 -10.69 -15.64
C ASP A 115 9.50 -9.77 -15.68
N GLU A 116 9.49 -8.83 -16.63
CA GLU A 116 8.42 -7.87 -16.79
C GLU A 116 7.11 -8.51 -17.26
N GLU A 117 7.16 -9.48 -18.17
CA GLU A 117 5.96 -10.08 -18.73
C GLU A 117 5.25 -10.94 -17.68
N ALA A 118 6.01 -11.71 -16.90
CA ALA A 118 5.48 -12.41 -15.74
C ALA A 118 4.89 -11.44 -14.71
N GLY A 119 5.57 -10.32 -14.43
CA GLY A 119 5.07 -9.26 -13.55
C GLY A 119 3.76 -8.64 -14.04
N ARG A 120 3.68 -8.32 -15.33
CA ARG A 120 2.47 -7.80 -16.00
C ARG A 120 1.31 -8.76 -15.86
N ASN A 121 1.55 -10.05 -16.12
CA ASN A 121 0.54 -11.10 -16.01
C ASN A 121 0.06 -11.27 -14.56
N GLU A 122 0.97 -11.21 -13.59
CA GLU A 122 0.64 -11.36 -12.18
C GLU A 122 -0.21 -10.19 -11.65
N LEU A 123 0.20 -8.95 -11.96
CA LEU A 123 -0.56 -7.74 -11.62
C LEU A 123 -1.93 -7.71 -12.33
N SER A 124 -1.96 -8.13 -13.59
CA SER A 124 -3.15 -8.24 -14.42
C SER A 124 -4.21 -9.15 -13.79
N LYS A 125 -3.82 -10.30 -13.22
CA LYS A 125 -4.70 -11.22 -12.47
C LYS A 125 -5.22 -10.61 -11.16
N ALA A 126 -4.49 -9.67 -10.58
CA ALA A 126 -4.88 -8.97 -9.36
C ALA A 126 -5.74 -7.71 -9.63
N GLY A 127 -6.03 -7.39 -10.89
CA GLY A 127 -6.85 -6.23 -11.25
C GLY A 127 -6.06 -4.94 -11.51
N TRP A 128 -4.76 -5.05 -11.79
CA TRP A 128 -3.86 -3.93 -12.05
C TRP A 128 -3.23 -4.00 -13.45
N ASP A 129 -3.15 -2.87 -14.13
CA ASP A 129 -2.41 -2.69 -15.39
C ASP A 129 -1.03 -2.13 -15.10
N LEU A 130 0.01 -2.89 -15.48
CA LEU A 130 1.39 -2.46 -15.32
C LEU A 130 1.72 -1.28 -16.25
N VAL A 131 2.20 -0.17 -15.68
CA VAL A 131 2.58 1.05 -16.38
C VAL A 131 4.10 1.17 -16.53
N GLU A 132 4.84 0.98 -15.44
CA GLU A 132 6.30 1.02 -15.44
C GLU A 132 6.87 -0.16 -14.64
N TRP A 133 7.95 -0.74 -15.15
CA TRP A 133 8.68 -1.83 -14.52
C TRP A 133 10.17 -1.53 -14.48
N ARG A 134 10.78 -1.77 -13.33
CA ARG A 134 12.21 -1.59 -13.07
C ARG A 134 12.71 -2.76 -12.24
N PRO A 135 13.51 -3.67 -12.81
CA PRO A 135 14.20 -4.69 -12.03
C PRO A 135 15.12 -4.05 -10.99
N LYS A 136 15.15 -4.60 -9.78
CA LYS A 136 16.01 -4.14 -8.67
C LYS A 136 16.92 -5.28 -8.22
N PRO A 137 18.19 -5.04 -7.88
CA PRO A 137 18.99 -6.06 -7.20
C PRO A 137 18.44 -6.35 -5.79
N GLY A 138 18.78 -7.52 -5.23
CA GLY A 138 18.44 -7.89 -3.86
C GLY A 138 17.09 -8.62 -3.71
N LEU A 139 16.53 -8.59 -2.48
CA LEU A 139 15.40 -9.44 -2.12
C LEU A 139 14.06 -8.98 -2.70
N ALA A 140 13.84 -7.67 -2.80
CA ALA A 140 12.62 -7.10 -3.40
C ALA A 140 12.53 -7.42 -4.90
N ARG A 141 13.64 -7.44 -5.64
CA ARG A 141 13.72 -7.81 -7.08
C ARG A 141 12.95 -6.93 -8.07
N HIS A 142 11.86 -6.29 -7.69
CA HIS A 142 11.01 -5.53 -8.60
C HIS A 142 10.65 -4.17 -8.02
N MET A 143 10.64 -3.18 -8.90
CA MET A 143 10.03 -1.87 -8.66
C MET A 143 9.09 -1.56 -9.81
N GLY A 144 8.01 -0.88 -9.53
CA GLY A 144 7.10 -0.50 -10.60
C GLY A 144 5.92 0.34 -10.17
N LEU A 145 5.18 0.73 -11.19
CA LEU A 145 3.93 1.46 -11.11
C LEU A 145 2.88 0.68 -11.88
N ALA A 146 1.73 0.45 -11.26
CA ALA A 146 0.55 -0.07 -11.92
C ALA A 146 -0.66 0.83 -11.66
N ARG A 147 -1.65 0.78 -12.55
CA ARG A 147 -2.93 1.48 -12.41
C ARG A 147 -4.06 0.48 -12.27
N LEU A 148 -5.11 0.88 -11.58
CA LEU A 148 -6.31 0.06 -11.48
C LEU A 148 -6.91 -0.17 -12.87
N LYS A 149 -7.23 -1.42 -13.18
CA LYS A 149 -7.97 -1.81 -14.40
C LYS A 149 -9.43 -1.41 -14.35
#